data_AF-A0A519ICF9-F1
#
_entry.id   AF-A0A519ICF9-F1
#
_cell.length_a   1.000
_cell.length_b   1.000
_cell.length_c   1.000
_cell.angle_alpha   90.00
_cell.angle_beta   90.00
_cell.angle_gamma   90.00
#
_symmetry.space_group_name_H-M   'P 1'
#
loop_
_entity.id
_entity.type
_entity.pdbx_description
1 polymer ?
#
loop_
_entity_poly.entity_id
_entity_poly.type
_entity_poly.pdbx_seq_one_letter_code
_entity_poly.pdbx_strand_id
1 'polypeptide(L)'
;MNEFSAGSNERLNAYRRFASETPFAACRLVHYAGNDKPNAADVPPHEVEREILGCLAEGFHVDWHCVHEKLYVCVQEPDCPIPPWESVIAEEALVDVDAILRQAGLASGS
;
A
#
# COMPACT_ATOMS: atom_id res chain seq x y z
N MET A 1 20.93 15.04 14.25
CA MET A 1 21.03 14.17 13.05
C MET A 1 19.83 13.26 13.13
N ASN A 2 18.76 13.57 12.39
CA ASN A 2 17.44 12.94 12.60
C ASN A 2 17.47 11.47 12.15
N GLU A 3 17.06 10.56 13.04
CA GLU A 3 16.91 9.11 12.81
C GLU A 3 15.94 8.75 11.67
N PHE A 4 15.20 9.74 11.18
CA PHE A 4 14.34 9.71 10.00
C PHE A 4 15.04 9.41 8.66
N SER A 5 16.37 9.44 8.62
CA SER A 5 17.10 9.62 7.36
C SER A 5 17.76 8.36 6.79
N ALA A 6 17.91 7.28 7.56
CA ALA A 6 18.58 6.06 7.06
C ALA A 6 17.60 5.10 6.38
N GLY A 7 16.55 4.67 7.09
CA GLY A 7 15.59 3.67 6.59
C GLY A 7 14.78 4.15 5.38
N SER A 8 14.26 5.38 5.44
CA SER A 8 13.50 5.98 4.34
C SER A 8 14.36 6.18 3.07
N ASN A 9 15.64 6.51 3.22
CA ASN A 9 16.56 6.63 2.08
C ASN A 9 16.90 5.26 1.49
N GLU A 10 17.12 4.24 2.30
CA GLU A 10 17.37 2.88 1.82
C GLU A 10 16.18 2.38 1.00
N ARG A 11 14.96 2.56 1.51
CA ARG A 11 13.76 2.12 0.82
C ARG A 11 13.50 2.88 -0.48
N LEU A 12 13.67 4.20 -0.47
CA LEU A 12 13.56 5.00 -1.70
C LEU A 12 14.60 4.59 -2.76
N ASN A 13 15.83 4.28 -2.33
CA ASN A 13 16.86 3.79 -3.24
C ASN A 13 16.55 2.39 -3.80
N ALA A 14 15.93 1.51 -3.01
CA ALA A 14 15.43 0.23 -3.50
C ALA A 14 14.36 0.42 -4.58
N TYR A 15 13.44 1.37 -4.40
CA TYR A 15 12.43 1.71 -5.40
C TYR A 15 13.09 2.21 -6.69
N ARG A 16 14.04 3.13 -6.61
CA ARG A 16 14.75 3.66 -7.78
C ARG A 16 15.45 2.59 -8.60
N ARG A 17 16.09 1.62 -7.94
CA ARG A 17 16.72 0.48 -8.61
C ARG A 17 15.68 -0.37 -9.34
N PHE A 18 14.62 -0.74 -8.62
CA PHE A 18 13.51 -1.49 -9.20
C PHE A 18 12.91 -0.79 -10.44
N ALA A 19 12.60 0.51 -10.34
CA ALA A 19 11.99 1.28 -11.42
C ALA A 19 12.91 1.44 -12.64
N SER A 20 14.24 1.35 -12.43
CA SER A 20 15.21 1.37 -13.53
C SER A 20 15.27 0.04 -14.32
N GLU A 21 14.89 -1.07 -13.69
CA GLU A 21 14.95 -2.42 -14.25
C GLU A 21 13.58 -2.93 -14.72
N THR A 22 12.51 -2.43 -14.12
CA THR A 22 11.13 -2.88 -14.35
C THR A 22 10.28 -1.72 -14.88
N PRO A 23 10.10 -1.60 -16.21
CA PRO A 23 9.22 -0.60 -16.78
C PRO A 23 7.75 -0.88 -16.43
N PHE A 24 6.98 0.18 -16.22
CA PHE A 24 5.54 0.14 -16.01
C PHE A 24 4.89 1.35 -16.66
N ALA A 25 3.67 1.19 -17.16
CA ALA A 25 2.90 2.21 -17.86
C ALA A 25 1.84 2.87 -16.96
N ALA A 26 1.42 2.18 -15.90
CA ALA A 26 0.42 2.65 -14.95
C ALA A 26 0.88 2.38 -13.52
N CYS A 27 0.44 3.21 -12.57
CA CYS A 27 0.67 3.00 -11.15
C CYS A 27 -0.62 3.17 -10.35
N ARG A 28 -0.84 2.27 -9.39
CA ARG A 28 -1.93 2.29 -8.42
C ARG A 28 -1.35 2.36 -7.02
N LEU A 29 -1.63 3.45 -6.31
CA LEU A 29 -1.31 3.58 -4.89
C LEU A 29 -2.48 3.02 -4.09
N VAL A 30 -2.23 2.04 -3.23
CA VAL A 30 -3.23 1.35 -2.41
C VAL A 30 -2.86 1.53 -0.95
N HIS A 31 -3.67 2.29 -0.22
CA HIS A 31 -3.42 2.70 1.14
C HIS A 31 -4.34 1.95 2.11
N TYR A 32 -3.74 1.12 2.95
CA TYR A 32 -4.37 0.43 4.07
C TYR A 32 -4.19 1.24 5.35
N ALA A 33 -5.30 1.83 5.80
CA ALA A 33 -5.44 2.41 7.13
C ALA A 33 -6.28 1.47 7.99
N GLY A 34 -5.63 0.57 8.73
CA GLY A 34 -6.29 -0.54 9.41
C GLY A 34 -6.66 -1.73 8.49
N ASN A 35 -7.76 -2.40 8.84
CA ASN A 35 -8.18 -3.68 8.24
C ASN A 35 -9.33 -3.57 7.24
N ASP A 36 -9.93 -2.38 7.14
CA ASP A 36 -11.08 -2.09 6.28
C ASP A 36 -10.69 -1.98 4.79
N LYS A 37 -11.65 -1.56 3.97
CA LYS A 37 -11.42 -1.36 2.54
C LYS A 37 -10.32 -0.31 2.32
N PRO A 38 -9.27 -0.61 1.53
CA PRO A 38 -8.20 0.34 1.27
C PRO A 38 -8.70 1.51 0.42
N ASN A 39 -8.05 2.66 0.59
CA ASN A 39 -8.18 3.76 -0.37
C ASN A 39 -7.21 3.55 -1.52
N ALA A 40 -7.65 3.69 -2.76
CA ALA A 40 -6.81 3.46 -3.93
C ALA A 40 -6.92 4.61 -4.93
N ALA A 41 -5.77 5.04 -5.45
CA ALA A 41 -5.66 6.14 -6.39
C ALA A 41 -4.70 5.79 -7.54
N ASP A 42 -5.05 6.24 -8.75
CA ASP A 42 -4.11 6.19 -9.87
C ASP A 42 -3.09 7.32 -9.72
N VAL A 43 -1.82 6.96 -9.84
CA VAL A 43 -0.70 7.90 -9.73
C VAL A 43 0.06 7.90 -11.06
N PRO A 44 0.32 9.07 -11.67
CA PRO A 44 1.17 9.14 -12.85
C PRO A 44 2.56 8.56 -12.55
N PRO A 45 3.18 7.76 -13.45
CA PRO A 45 4.49 7.14 -13.19
C PRO A 45 5.59 8.10 -12.72
N HIS A 46 5.57 9.34 -13.19
CA HIS A 46 6.55 10.36 -12.82
C HIS A 46 6.34 10.95 -11.41
N GLU A 47 5.19 10.74 -10.78
CA GLU A 47 4.88 11.19 -9.42
C GLU A 47 5.08 10.11 -8.36
N VAL A 48 5.17 8.84 -8.76
CA VAL A 48 5.22 7.69 -7.83
C VAL A 48 6.34 7.81 -6.81
N GLU A 49 7.53 8.25 -7.21
CA GLU A 49 8.65 8.44 -6.29
C GLU A 49 8.32 9.47 -5.20
N ARG A 50 7.64 10.57 -5.57
CA ARG A 50 7.24 11.63 -4.65
C ARG A 50 6.22 11.10 -3.64
N GLU A 51 5.24 10.33 -4.10
CA GLU A 51 4.23 9.72 -3.22
C GLU A 51 4.86 8.71 -2.26
N ILE A 52 5.76 7.84 -2.74
CA ILE A 52 6.51 6.90 -1.89
C ILE A 52 7.30 7.66 -0.81
N LEU A 53 8.02 8.72 -1.20
CA LEU A 53 8.78 9.54 -0.26
C LEU A 53 7.87 10.21 0.78
N GLY A 54 6.71 10.73 0.37
CA GLY A 54 5.70 11.29 1.27
C GLY A 54 5.26 10.28 2.31
N CYS A 55 4.84 9.10 1.87
CA CYS A 55 4.38 8.04 2.78
C CYS A 55 5.49 7.57 3.73
N LEU A 56 6.72 7.37 3.23
CA LEU A 56 7.86 7.04 4.08
C LEU A 56 8.18 8.15 5.09
N ALA A 57 7.93 9.40 4.74
CA ALA A 57 8.13 10.54 5.62
C ALA A 57 7.01 10.71 6.67
N GLU A 58 5.84 10.12 6.44
CA GLU A 58 4.76 10.05 7.43
C GLU A 58 4.90 8.83 8.36
N GLY A 59 5.84 7.93 8.08
CA GLY A 59 6.11 6.74 8.88
C GLY A 59 5.36 5.49 8.43
N PHE A 60 4.72 5.53 7.26
CA PHE A 60 4.05 4.36 6.69
C PHE A 60 5.06 3.32 6.19
N HIS A 61 4.65 2.06 6.22
CA HIS A 61 5.34 0.99 5.50
C HIS A 61 4.94 1.03 4.03
N VAL A 62 5.93 1.00 3.14
CA VAL A 62 5.72 1.07 1.69
C VAL A 62 6.39 -0.10 1.00
N ASP A 63 5.63 -0.80 0.17
CA ASP A 63 6.11 -1.87 -0.72
C ASP A 63 5.52 -1.74 -2.12
N TRP A 64 6.10 -2.43 -3.09
CA TRP A 64 5.66 -2.36 -4.47
C TRP A 64 5.75 -3.69 -5.20
N HIS A 65 4.82 -3.89 -6.12
CA HIS A 65 4.77 -5.07 -6.99
C HIS A 65 4.27 -4.68 -8.37
N CYS A 66 4.91 -5.19 -9.43
CA CYS A 66 4.50 -4.92 -10.81
C CYS A 66 3.91 -6.18 -11.44
N VAL A 67 2.72 -6.02 -12.02
CA VAL A 67 1.96 -7.08 -12.69
C VAL A 67 1.45 -6.53 -14.01
N HIS A 68 1.79 -7.18 -15.13
CA HIS A 68 1.37 -6.78 -16.48
C HIS A 68 1.58 -5.27 -16.78
N GLU A 69 2.79 -4.75 -16.51
CA GLU A 69 3.16 -3.33 -16.71
C GLU A 69 2.40 -2.32 -15.83
N LYS A 70 1.64 -2.80 -14.84
CA LYS A 70 1.01 -1.97 -13.81
C LYS A 70 1.74 -2.13 -12.48
N LEU A 71 2.26 -1.03 -11.97
CA LEU A 71 2.83 -0.95 -10.64
C LEU A 71 1.72 -0.79 -9.60
N TYR A 72 1.76 -1.60 -8.56
CA TYR A 72 0.96 -1.46 -7.36
C TYR A 72 1.91 -1.05 -6.24
N VAL A 73 1.62 0.09 -5.60
CA VAL A 73 2.33 0.55 -4.41
C VAL A 73 1.40 0.36 -3.23
N CYS A 74 1.81 -0.53 -2.32
CA CYS A 74 1.11 -0.76 -1.06
C CYS A 74 1.66 0.21 -0.01
N VAL A 75 0.76 0.99 0.59
CA VAL A 75 1.04 1.84 1.75
C VAL A 75 0.25 1.29 2.93
N GLN A 76 0.92 1.10 4.05
CA GLN A 76 0.35 0.44 5.22
C GLN A 76 0.70 1.22 6.48
N GLU A 77 -0.30 1.43 7.34
CA GLU A 77 -0.09 1.95 8.69
C GLU A 77 0.84 1.04 9.52
N PRO A 78 1.70 1.63 10.36
CA PRO A 78 2.47 0.85 11.32
C PRO A 78 1.54 0.03 12.22
N ASP A 79 2.00 -1.13 12.68
CA ASP A 79 1.27 -2.07 13.54
C ASP A 79 -0.01 -2.69 12.93
N CYS A 80 -0.30 -2.44 11.64
CA CYS A 80 -1.36 -3.15 10.92
C CYS A 80 -0.87 -4.49 10.35
N PRO A 81 -1.78 -5.42 9.99
CA PRO A 81 -1.42 -6.63 9.25
C PRO A 81 -0.87 -6.29 7.86
N ILE A 82 0.18 -7.01 7.43
CA ILE A 82 0.72 -6.85 6.08
C ILE A 82 -0.28 -7.45 5.07
N PRO A 83 -0.78 -6.66 4.11
CA PRO A 83 -1.74 -7.15 3.14
C PRO A 83 -1.07 -8.13 2.16
N PRO A 84 -1.71 -9.27 1.82
CA PRO A 84 -1.22 -10.11 0.74
C PRO A 84 -1.41 -9.39 -0.59
N TRP A 85 -0.49 -9.58 -1.54
CA TRP A 85 -0.52 -8.88 -2.83
C TRP A 85 -1.80 -9.12 -3.63
N GLU A 86 -2.44 -10.29 -3.49
CA GLU A 86 -3.74 -10.58 -4.10
C GLU A 86 -4.81 -9.57 -3.65
N SER A 87 -4.87 -9.24 -2.35
CA SER A 87 -5.81 -8.25 -1.81
C SER A 87 -5.42 -6.82 -2.21
N VAL A 88 -4.12 -6.50 -2.27
CA VAL A 88 -3.65 -5.18 -2.74
C VAL A 88 -4.07 -4.95 -4.19
N ILE A 89 -3.89 -5.96 -5.05
CA ILE A 89 -4.24 -5.89 -6.48
C ILE A 89 -5.75 -5.82 -6.68
N ALA A 90 -6.52 -6.55 -5.86
CA ALA A 90 -7.98 -6.56 -5.88
C ALA A 90 -8.62 -5.36 -5.16
N GLU A 91 -7.83 -4.55 -4.44
CA GLU A 91 -8.28 -3.43 -3.60
C GLU A 91 -9.28 -3.87 -2.52
N GLU A 92 -9.02 -5.03 -1.93
CA GLU A 92 -9.90 -5.68 -0.94
C GLU A 92 -9.46 -5.40 0.51
N ALA A 93 -10.43 -5.40 1.41
CA ALA A 93 -10.21 -5.33 2.85
C ALA A 93 -9.46 -6.57 3.36
N LEU A 94 -8.66 -6.42 4.41
CA LEU A 94 -7.93 -7.53 5.03
C LEU A 94 -8.80 -8.35 5.97
N VAL A 95 -9.85 -7.72 6.47
CA VAL A 95 -10.84 -8.36 7.31
C VAL A 95 -12.20 -8.08 6.72
N ASP A 96 -12.95 -9.16 6.46
CA ASP A 96 -14.35 -9.06 6.11
C ASP A 96 -15.14 -8.77 7.40
N VAL A 97 -15.25 -7.48 7.74
CA VAL A 97 -15.97 -7.01 8.93
C VAL A 97 -17.44 -7.46 8.88
N ASP A 98 -18.05 -7.54 7.69
CA ASP A 98 -19.39 -8.08 7.49
C ASP A 98 -19.47 -9.58 7.84
N ALA A 99 -18.48 -10.38 7.43
CA ALA A 99 -18.40 -11.79 7.82
C ALA A 99 -18.20 -11.96 9.33
N ILE A 100 -17.36 -11.14 9.97
CA ILE A 100 -17.16 -11.17 11.41
C ILE A 100 -18.45 -10.77 12.16
N LEU A 101 -19.13 -9.71 11.73
CA LEU A 101 -20.40 -9.27 12.33
C LEU A 101 -21.52 -10.31 12.15
N ARG A 102 -21.56 -10.99 10.99
CA ARG A 102 -22.47 -12.13 10.75
C ARG A 102 -22.15 -13.31 11.66
N GLN A 103 -20.87 -13.66 11.83
CA GLN A 103 -20.45 -14.75 12.71
C GLN A 103 -20.65 -14.43 14.21
N ALA A 104 -20.49 -13.17 14.60
CA ALA A 104 -20.72 -12.69 15.97
C ALA A 104 -22.21 -12.58 16.34
N GLY A 105 -23.14 -12.86 15.41
CA GLY A 105 -24.58 -12.75 15.64
C GLY A 105 -25.08 -11.30 15.77
N LEU A 106 -24.26 -10.32 15.38
CA LEU A 106 -24.57 -8.89 15.43
C LEU A 106 -25.23 -8.37 14.15
N ALA A 107 -25.42 -9.24 13.15
CA ALA A 107 -26.36 -9.00 12.05
C ALA A 107 -27.80 -9.08 12.58
N SER A 108 -28.22 -8.09 13.37
CA SER A 108 -29.58 -7.94 13.85
C SER A 108 -29.89 -6.45 14.03
N GLY A 109 -30.59 -5.89 13.05
CA GLY A 109 -31.08 -4.52 13.08
C GLY A 109 -31.80 -4.18 11.79
N SER A 110 -33.10 -4.46 11.78
CA SER A 110 -34.14 -4.23 10.77
C SER A 110 -34.05 -2.93 9.96
#